data_AF-A0A959HZH4-F1
#
_entry.id   AF-A0A959HZH4-F1
#
_cell.length_a   1.000
_cell.length_b   1.000
_cell.length_c   1.000
_cell.angle_alpha   90.00
_cell.angle_beta   90.00
_cell.angle_gamma   90.00
#
_symmetry.space_group_name_H-M   'P 1'
#
loop_
_entity.id
_entity.type
_entity.pdbx_description
1 polymer ?
#
loop_
_entity_poly.entity_id
_entity_poly.type
_entity_poly.pdbx_seq_one_letter_code
_entity_poly.pdbx_strand_id
1 'polypeptide(L)'
;MRPQEFYDEKTGEYISNLNIPIHIEMKALEKMLNKQLSGVIYEDKDLNDGDDMMLRAEKKEDITLSLTEDTIRYRVPLAVFVKYDAGIAKVDADGEIAFDFKTVFNIGSDWNLKTQTGIDSYEWITKPKVRLGVLSLPVGSIANLLLNKFKSTITEAIDQQIAENFNMRQWVQTAWTQMFDPIEVSPEYRAWLMIQPQGMAITPLENKNGRIESTITVKTQPRIVIGAKPVTPLPAALPAFQYGQPEEGGFQMLVAAEIPYEEAESIAKASVVGERYDYGKRYIVVDDLELYGQGNKLVVNTKLSGSFNGSLYLTGEPSFNERRNAIDVKNLKYTIDSRNFLLKTAGWLLRSQFKNTLQENMDFLLDANLKEIHEQIQQQLTNYKIADNIFLTGKLSEFNLADAYLAPEAIRVEVVLKGDVVVDLKELKVE
;
A
#
# COMPACT_ATOMS: atom_id res chain seq x y z
N MET A 1 14.94 -44.65 -21.96
CA MET A 1 14.51 -44.80 -20.56
C MET A 1 14.05 -43.43 -20.09
N ARG A 2 12.98 -43.31 -19.28
CA ARG A 2 12.55 -42.00 -18.73
C ARG A 2 13.68 -41.50 -17.80
N PRO A 3 14.22 -40.29 -18.00
CA PRO A 3 15.15 -39.66 -17.06
C PRO A 3 14.60 -39.65 -15.63
N GLN A 4 15.48 -39.83 -14.63
CA GLN A 4 15.10 -39.74 -13.23
C GLN A 4 14.81 -38.29 -12.87
N GLU A 5 13.72 -38.08 -12.14
CA GLU A 5 13.30 -36.80 -11.59
C GLU A 5 13.97 -36.55 -10.22
N PHE A 6 14.56 -35.38 -10.03
CA PHE A 6 15.13 -34.88 -8.77
C PHE A 6 15.33 -33.36 -8.86
N TYR A 7 15.60 -32.68 -7.74
CA TYR A 7 15.66 -31.22 -7.66
C TYR A 7 16.83 -30.76 -6.79
N ASP A 8 17.41 -29.61 -7.11
CA ASP A 8 18.44 -28.98 -6.29
C ASP A 8 17.76 -28.20 -5.14
N GLU A 9 18.27 -28.29 -3.91
CA GLU A 9 17.75 -27.50 -2.79
C GLU A 9 18.15 -26.02 -2.95
N LYS A 10 17.18 -25.16 -3.25
CA LYS A 10 17.28 -23.71 -3.08
C LYS A 10 16.24 -23.26 -2.06
N THR A 11 16.70 -22.94 -0.86
CA THR A 11 15.88 -22.36 0.21
C THR A 11 16.18 -20.87 0.33
N GLY A 12 15.33 -20.03 -0.25
CA GLY A 12 15.36 -18.59 -0.05
C GLY A 12 13.97 -18.10 0.36
N GLU A 13 13.80 -17.73 1.62
CA GLU A 13 12.66 -16.92 2.04
C GLU A 13 13.09 -15.47 1.99
N TYR A 14 12.56 -14.71 1.02
CA TYR A 14 12.90 -13.30 0.86
C TYR A 14 11.82 -12.44 1.50
N ILE A 15 12.19 -11.76 2.59
CA ILE A 15 11.35 -10.75 3.21
C ILE A 15 11.55 -9.44 2.44
N SER A 16 10.45 -8.87 2.00
CA SER A 16 10.41 -7.54 1.39
C SER A 16 9.91 -6.51 2.41
N ASN A 17 10.48 -5.31 2.35
CA ASN A 17 10.01 -4.16 3.11
C ASN A 17 9.35 -3.16 2.15
N LEU A 18 8.12 -2.77 2.44
CA LEU A 18 7.43 -1.69 1.73
C LEU A 18 7.44 -0.45 2.60
N ASN A 19 7.96 0.65 2.06
CA ASN A 19 7.83 1.97 2.66
C ASN A 19 6.67 2.70 1.99
N ILE A 20 5.70 3.13 2.79
CA ILE A 20 4.48 3.80 2.34
C ILE A 20 4.37 5.14 3.08
N PRO A 21 4.94 6.21 2.51
CA PRO A 21 4.70 7.58 2.95
C PRO A 21 3.20 7.89 3.08
N ILE A 22 2.84 8.56 4.16
CA ILE A 22 1.53 9.16 4.40
C ILE A 22 1.69 10.67 4.40
N HIS A 23 0.83 11.36 3.66
CA HIS A 23 0.71 12.81 3.75
C HIS A 23 -0.70 13.21 4.20
N ILE A 24 -0.75 14.09 5.19
CA ILE A 24 -1.98 14.75 5.63
C ILE A 24 -1.77 16.26 5.49
N GLU A 25 -2.60 16.88 4.65
CA GLU A 25 -2.56 18.34 4.44
C GLU A 25 -3.09 19.05 5.69
N MET A 26 -2.30 19.94 6.31
CA MET A 26 -2.76 20.69 7.49
C MET A 26 -4.01 21.53 7.18
N LYS A 27 -4.09 22.06 5.95
CA LYS A 27 -5.25 22.80 5.46
C LYS A 27 -6.55 21.98 5.43
N ALA A 28 -6.46 20.66 5.23
CA ALA A 28 -7.64 19.80 5.28
C ALA A 28 -8.17 19.71 6.73
N LEU A 29 -7.28 19.63 7.71
CA LEU A 29 -7.63 19.67 9.14
C LEU A 29 -8.22 21.04 9.55
N GLU A 30 -7.61 22.14 9.08
CA GLU A 30 -8.15 23.50 9.27
C GLU A 30 -9.56 23.63 8.70
N LYS A 31 -9.78 23.19 7.45
CA LYS A 31 -11.10 23.25 6.81
C LYS A 31 -12.14 22.44 7.58
N MET A 32 -11.77 21.27 8.09
CA MET A 32 -12.66 20.44 8.92
C MET A 32 -13.08 21.16 10.19
N LEU A 33 -12.12 21.64 10.98
CA LEU A 33 -12.39 22.33 12.24
C LEU A 33 -13.18 23.62 12.02
N ASN A 34 -12.86 24.39 10.98
CA ASN A 34 -13.55 25.64 10.67
C ASN A 34 -15.00 25.45 10.22
N LYS A 35 -15.33 24.29 9.64
CA LYS A 35 -16.71 23.94 9.29
C LYS A 35 -17.51 23.53 10.53
N GLN A 36 -16.91 22.77 11.44
CA GLN A 36 -17.59 22.28 12.65
C GLN A 36 -17.74 23.36 13.73
N LEU A 37 -16.69 24.15 13.95
CA LEU A 37 -16.68 25.28 14.88
C LEU A 37 -17.00 26.55 14.11
N SER A 38 -18.28 26.94 14.07
CA SER A 38 -18.75 28.15 13.40
C SER A 38 -19.79 28.91 14.24
N GLY A 39 -19.90 30.23 14.02
CA GLY A 39 -20.87 31.08 14.71
C GLY A 39 -20.57 31.25 16.20
N VAL A 40 -21.64 31.28 17.01
CA VAL A 40 -21.55 31.47 18.46
C VAL A 40 -21.02 30.21 19.11
N ILE A 41 -19.83 30.32 19.71
CA ILE A 41 -19.14 29.20 20.34
C ILE A 41 -19.48 29.12 21.84
N TYR A 42 -19.79 30.26 22.47
CA TYR A 42 -20.22 30.32 23.86
C TYR A 42 -21.17 31.51 24.07
N GLU A 43 -22.18 31.33 24.92
CA GLU A 43 -23.13 32.37 25.27
C GLU A 43 -23.61 32.20 26.71
N ASP A 44 -23.38 33.22 27.52
CA ASP A 44 -23.91 33.42 28.86
C ASP A 44 -24.89 34.59 28.85
N LYS A 45 -26.06 34.37 29.44
CA LYS A 45 -27.18 35.32 29.48
C LYS A 45 -27.62 35.63 30.90
N ASP A 46 -26.99 35.06 31.92
CA ASP A 46 -27.34 35.37 33.31
C ASP A 46 -26.41 36.46 33.84
N LEU A 47 -26.97 37.46 34.52
CA LEU A 47 -26.18 38.47 35.25
C LEU A 47 -26.07 38.15 36.73
N ASN A 48 -26.78 37.13 37.22
CA ASN A 48 -26.97 36.87 38.64
C ASN A 48 -26.23 35.61 39.12
N ASP A 49 -25.34 35.07 38.31
CA ASP A 49 -24.58 33.85 38.63
C ASP A 49 -23.30 34.15 39.45
N GLY A 50 -23.08 35.42 39.79
CA GLY A 50 -22.05 35.89 40.71
C GLY A 50 -20.84 36.56 40.04
N ASP A 51 -20.83 36.69 38.71
CA ASP A 51 -19.77 37.40 37.98
C ASP A 51 -20.16 38.79 37.43
N ASP A 52 -21.43 39.16 37.57
CA ASP A 52 -22.05 40.42 37.11
C ASP A 52 -21.92 40.66 35.59
N MET A 53 -21.76 39.60 34.78
CA MET A 53 -21.49 39.68 33.33
C MET A 53 -22.38 38.74 32.50
N MET A 54 -23.00 39.26 31.43
CA MET A 54 -23.39 38.42 30.29
C MET A 54 -22.27 38.44 29.27
N LEU A 55 -22.02 37.30 28.63
CA LEU A 55 -20.91 37.16 27.71
C LEU A 55 -21.27 36.32 26.50
N ARG A 56 -20.99 36.81 25.29
CA ARG A 56 -21.11 36.03 24.06
C ARG A 56 -19.77 36.00 23.34
N ALA A 57 -19.31 34.80 23.00
CA ALA A 57 -18.13 34.59 22.19
C ALA A 57 -18.51 33.96 20.85
N GLU A 58 -18.12 34.63 19.77
CA GLU A 58 -18.39 34.20 18.39
C GLU A 58 -17.08 34.05 17.64
N LYS A 59 -16.96 32.98 16.85
CA LYS A 59 -15.79 32.78 15.99
C LYS A 59 -15.65 33.96 15.03
N LYS A 60 -14.47 34.59 15.02
CA LYS A 60 -14.22 35.81 14.24
C LYS A 60 -13.47 35.54 12.95
N GLU A 61 -12.46 34.69 13.01
CA GLU A 61 -11.62 34.29 11.87
C GLU A 61 -11.47 32.77 11.84
N ASP A 62 -10.87 32.26 10.77
CA ASP A 62 -10.57 30.84 10.66
C ASP A 62 -9.52 30.41 11.70
N ILE A 63 -9.81 29.26 12.32
CA ILE A 63 -8.90 28.52 13.18
C ILE A 63 -7.71 28.09 12.33
N THR A 64 -6.50 28.44 12.77
CA THR A 64 -5.26 28.05 12.09
C THR A 64 -4.52 27.00 12.91
N LEU A 65 -3.81 26.11 12.21
CA LEU A 65 -3.10 24.98 12.82
C LEU A 65 -1.61 25.02 12.51
N SER A 66 -0.82 24.55 13.46
CA SER A 66 0.59 24.23 13.26
C SER A 66 0.98 22.98 14.04
N LEU A 67 1.95 22.21 13.54
CA LEU A 67 2.50 21.06 14.23
C LEU A 67 3.97 21.33 14.59
N THR A 68 4.33 21.12 15.85
CA THR A 68 5.70 21.23 16.36
C THR A 68 6.03 19.95 17.10
N GLU A 69 7.00 19.18 16.61
CA GLU A 69 7.39 17.86 17.16
C GLU A 69 6.20 16.91 17.39
N ASP A 70 5.66 16.87 18.61
CA ASP A 70 4.59 15.98 19.08
C ASP A 70 3.29 16.73 19.45
N THR A 71 3.22 18.03 19.16
CA THR A 71 2.14 18.90 19.63
C THR A 71 1.50 19.66 18.48
N ILE A 72 0.18 19.50 18.34
CA ILE A 72 -0.63 20.32 17.43
C ILE A 72 -1.05 21.59 18.18
N ARG A 73 -0.80 22.76 17.58
CA ARG A 73 -1.19 24.06 18.10
C ARG A 73 -2.28 24.67 17.25
N TYR A 74 -3.28 25.24 17.91
CA TYR A 74 -4.45 25.85 17.28
C TYR A 74 -4.55 27.28 17.75
N ARG A 75 -4.81 28.23 16.85
CA ARG A 75 -5.18 29.60 17.21
C ARG A 75 -6.64 29.83 16.88
N VAL A 76 -7.42 30.23 17.88
CA VAL A 76 -8.88 30.43 17.76
C VAL A 76 -9.21 31.90 18.05
N PRO A 77 -9.39 32.73 17.01
CA PRO A 77 -9.79 34.14 17.16
C PRO A 77 -11.30 34.28 17.39
N LEU A 78 -11.69 35.00 18.45
CA LEU A 78 -13.07 35.22 18.85
C LEU A 78 -13.40 36.70 18.98
N ALA A 79 -14.61 37.07 18.56
CA ALA A 79 -15.26 38.30 18.95
C ALA A 79 -16.00 38.08 20.27
N VAL A 80 -15.81 38.97 21.23
CA VAL A 80 -16.39 38.90 22.56
C VAL A 80 -17.30 40.10 22.77
N PHE A 81 -18.55 39.83 23.11
CA PHE A 81 -19.55 40.82 23.49
C PHE A 81 -19.84 40.64 24.97
N VAL A 82 -19.64 41.70 25.76
CA VAL A 82 -19.83 41.67 27.20
C VAL A 82 -20.85 42.71 27.60
N LYS A 83 -21.80 42.31 28.44
CA LYS A 83 -22.67 43.22 29.17
C LYS A 83 -22.34 43.12 30.65
N TYR A 84 -21.83 44.19 31.22
CA TYR A 84 -21.33 44.22 32.59
C TYR A 84 -22.20 45.11 33.47
N ASP A 85 -22.61 44.63 34.65
CA ASP A 85 -23.26 45.45 35.67
C ASP A 85 -22.21 46.08 36.59
N ALA A 86 -21.94 47.38 36.40
CA ALA A 86 -21.01 48.12 37.24
C ALA A 86 -21.65 48.61 38.57
N GLY A 87 -22.85 48.14 38.91
CA GLY A 87 -23.64 48.52 40.08
C GLY A 87 -24.34 49.89 39.94
N ILE A 88 -23.69 50.85 39.27
CA ILE A 88 -24.26 52.17 38.97
C ILE A 88 -24.91 52.25 37.59
N ALA A 89 -24.50 51.37 36.68
CA ALA A 89 -25.02 51.29 35.31
C ALA A 89 -24.62 49.95 34.70
N LYS A 90 -25.47 49.47 33.77
CA LYS A 90 -25.13 48.35 32.89
C LYS A 90 -24.48 48.89 31.64
N VAL A 91 -23.33 48.34 31.27
CA VAL A 91 -22.53 48.80 30.14
C VAL A 91 -22.22 47.66 29.18
N ASP A 92 -22.24 47.98 27.89
CA ASP A 92 -21.85 47.06 26.83
C ASP A 92 -20.42 47.33 26.39
N ALA A 93 -19.66 46.27 26.10
CA ALA A 93 -18.30 46.33 25.63
C ALA A 93 -18.02 45.22 24.61
N ASP A 94 -17.26 45.57 23.59
CA ASP A 94 -16.84 44.66 22.52
C ASP A 94 -15.32 44.51 22.55
N GLY A 95 -14.83 43.30 22.39
CA GLY A 95 -13.40 43.00 22.30
C GLY A 95 -13.13 41.81 21.38
N GLU A 96 -11.84 41.57 21.14
CA GLU A 96 -11.36 40.46 20.32
C GLU A 96 -10.22 39.76 21.06
N ILE A 97 -10.33 38.44 21.19
CA ILE A 97 -9.38 37.61 21.92
C ILE A 97 -9.01 36.40 21.06
N ALA A 98 -7.74 36.03 21.04
CA ALA A 98 -7.27 34.78 20.47
C ALA A 98 -6.87 33.83 21.60
N PHE A 99 -7.36 32.60 21.54
CA PHE A 99 -6.88 31.51 22.39
C PHE A 99 -5.94 30.61 21.61
N ASP A 100 -4.78 30.31 22.19
CA ASP A 100 -3.86 29.32 21.67
C ASP A 100 -4.07 28.02 22.45
N PHE A 101 -4.43 26.95 21.73
CA PHE A 101 -4.58 25.61 22.27
C PHE A 101 -3.42 24.73 21.86
N LYS A 102 -3.18 23.70 22.66
CA LYS A 102 -2.26 22.61 22.34
C LYS A 102 -2.94 21.26 22.53
N THR A 103 -2.74 20.38 21.57
CA THR A 103 -3.16 18.98 21.65
C THR A 103 -1.94 18.10 21.66
N VAL A 104 -1.80 17.34 22.74
CA VAL A 104 -0.84 16.24 22.84
C VAL A 104 -1.56 14.97 22.40
N PHE A 105 -0.89 14.10 21.66
CA PHE A 105 -1.46 12.86 21.18
C PHE A 105 -0.60 11.64 21.53
N ASN A 106 -1.24 10.49 21.65
CA ASN A 106 -0.60 9.20 21.83
C ASN A 106 -1.34 8.14 21.02
N ILE A 107 -0.59 7.27 20.35
CA ILE A 107 -1.16 6.11 19.66
C ILE A 107 -0.93 4.90 20.55
N GLY A 108 -2.03 4.27 20.98
CA GLY A 108 -1.98 3.05 21.78
C GLY A 108 -1.47 1.86 20.97
N SER A 109 -1.02 0.80 21.66
CA SER A 109 -0.61 -0.47 21.03
C SER A 109 -1.69 -1.10 20.15
N ASP A 110 -2.95 -0.69 20.34
CA ASP A 110 -4.15 -1.11 19.61
C ASP A 110 -4.49 -0.20 18.41
N TRP A 111 -3.60 0.73 18.05
CA TRP A 111 -3.77 1.74 17.00
C TRP A 111 -4.84 2.80 17.27
N ASN A 112 -5.36 2.90 18.50
CA ASN A 112 -6.27 3.98 18.85
C ASN A 112 -5.48 5.27 19.12
N LEU A 113 -5.80 6.33 18.37
CA LEU A 113 -5.32 7.68 18.63
C LEU A 113 -6.07 8.26 19.83
N LYS A 114 -5.32 8.67 20.86
CA LYS A 114 -5.84 9.41 22.00
C LYS A 114 -5.27 10.81 21.96
N THR A 115 -6.14 11.81 22.10
CA THR A 115 -5.75 13.21 22.17
C THR A 115 -6.16 13.79 23.51
N GLN A 116 -5.41 14.80 23.94
CA GLN A 116 -5.78 15.62 25.06
C GLN A 116 -5.46 17.07 24.71
N THR A 117 -6.52 17.87 24.58
CA THR A 117 -6.42 19.28 24.25
C THR A 117 -6.43 20.13 25.51
N GLY A 118 -5.54 21.13 25.56
CA GLY A 118 -5.45 22.10 26.63
C GLY A 118 -5.27 23.51 26.09
N ILE A 119 -5.55 24.50 26.93
CA ILE A 119 -5.19 25.89 26.63
C ILE A 119 -3.71 26.09 26.96
N ASP A 120 -2.97 26.73 26.06
CA ASP A 120 -1.58 27.12 26.26
C ASP A 120 -1.49 28.60 26.66
N SER A 121 -2.12 29.48 25.89
CA SER A 121 -2.12 30.93 26.13
C SER A 121 -3.37 31.61 25.57
N TYR A 122 -3.50 32.91 25.87
CA TYR A 122 -4.46 33.78 25.21
C TYR A 122 -3.86 35.17 25.00
N GLU A 123 -4.37 35.88 24.00
CA GLU A 123 -3.95 37.22 23.66
C GLU A 123 -5.17 38.09 23.35
N TRP A 124 -5.26 39.27 23.95
CA TRP A 124 -6.24 40.28 23.54
C TRP A 124 -5.75 40.98 22.27
N ILE A 125 -6.41 40.71 21.14
CA ILE A 125 -6.22 41.45 19.89
C ILE A 125 -6.76 42.87 20.08
N THR A 126 -7.99 42.98 20.59
CA THR A 126 -8.65 44.23 20.92
C THR A 126 -9.25 44.13 22.33
N LYS A 127 -8.68 44.85 23.31
CA LYS A 127 -9.24 44.86 24.67
C LYS A 127 -10.65 45.46 24.69
N PRO A 128 -11.59 44.90 25.48
CA PRO A 128 -12.94 45.44 25.59
C PRO A 128 -12.93 46.88 26.08
N LYS A 129 -13.64 47.77 25.37
CA LYS A 129 -13.80 49.17 25.76
C LYS A 129 -15.28 49.51 25.91
N VAL A 130 -15.61 50.21 27.00
CA VAL A 130 -16.95 50.71 27.25
C VAL A 130 -17.27 51.81 26.25
N ARG A 131 -18.48 51.78 25.67
CA ARG A 131 -18.92 52.81 24.70
C ARG A 131 -19.25 54.17 25.35
N LEU A 132 -19.45 54.21 26.68
CA LEU A 132 -19.92 55.37 27.45
C LEU A 132 -19.07 55.59 28.73
N GLY A 133 -18.16 56.58 28.72
CA GLY A 133 -17.55 57.14 29.95
C GLY A 133 -16.16 56.60 30.36
N VAL A 134 -15.74 56.94 31.59
CA VAL A 134 -14.40 56.67 32.19
C VAL A 134 -14.39 55.36 33.03
N LEU A 135 -15.36 54.47 32.83
CA LEU A 135 -15.48 53.23 33.61
C LEU A 135 -14.41 52.22 33.17
N SER A 136 -13.70 51.66 34.14
CA SER A 136 -12.67 50.64 33.94
C SER A 136 -13.29 49.24 33.97
N LEU A 137 -13.11 48.45 32.91
CA LEU A 137 -13.55 47.06 32.86
C LEU A 137 -12.45 46.13 33.39
N PRO A 138 -12.82 45.08 34.16
CA PRO A 138 -11.87 44.06 34.58
C PRO A 138 -11.60 43.08 33.43
N VAL A 139 -10.80 43.50 32.45
CA VAL A 139 -10.47 42.70 31.25
C VAL A 139 -9.87 41.33 31.61
N GLY A 140 -9.15 41.23 32.73
CA GLY A 140 -8.67 39.95 33.27
C GLY A 140 -9.79 39.02 33.74
N SER A 141 -10.85 39.55 34.36
CA SER A 141 -12.01 38.76 34.78
C SER A 141 -12.81 38.23 33.59
N ILE A 142 -12.97 39.03 32.54
CA ILE A 142 -13.59 38.60 31.28
C ILE A 142 -12.79 37.45 30.66
N ALA A 143 -11.46 37.59 30.60
CA ALA A 143 -10.59 36.53 30.09
C ALA A 143 -10.65 35.28 30.97
N ASN A 144 -10.67 35.40 32.30
CA ASN A 144 -10.76 34.26 33.22
C ASN A 144 -12.12 33.55 33.15
N LEU A 145 -13.22 34.30 33.00
CA LEU A 145 -14.56 33.74 32.83
C LEU A 145 -14.62 32.93 31.53
N LEU A 146 -14.18 33.54 30.43
CA LEU A 146 -13.99 32.85 29.16
C LEU A 146 -13.14 31.62 29.37
N LEU A 147 -11.90 31.74 29.85
CA LEU A 147 -11.02 30.59 30.10
C LEU A 147 -11.70 29.47 30.90
N ASN A 148 -12.40 29.77 31.99
CA ASN A 148 -12.98 28.73 32.84
C ASN A 148 -14.19 28.02 32.20
N LYS A 149 -15.02 28.76 31.45
CA LYS A 149 -16.27 28.23 30.86
C LYS A 149 -16.07 27.72 29.42
N PHE A 150 -15.21 28.39 28.66
CA PHE A 150 -14.86 28.10 27.26
C PHE A 150 -13.87 26.96 27.13
N LYS A 151 -12.98 26.76 28.13
CA LYS A 151 -11.93 25.74 28.07
C LYS A 151 -12.52 24.36 27.82
N SER A 152 -13.41 23.86 28.68
CA SER A 152 -13.97 22.52 28.51
C SER A 152 -14.70 22.38 27.18
N THR A 153 -15.53 23.35 26.82
CA THR A 153 -16.31 23.31 25.56
C THR A 153 -15.43 23.16 24.34
N ILE A 154 -14.38 23.98 24.18
CA ILE A 154 -13.52 23.89 22.99
C ILE A 154 -12.53 22.76 23.06
N THR A 155 -11.91 22.48 24.23
CA THR A 155 -10.97 21.37 24.32
C THR A 155 -11.65 20.03 24.07
N GLU A 156 -12.85 19.83 24.64
CA GLU A 156 -13.65 18.62 24.41
C GLU A 156 -14.16 18.55 22.97
N ALA A 157 -14.61 19.67 22.39
CA ALA A 157 -15.03 19.70 20.99
C ALA A 157 -13.87 19.35 20.03
N ILE A 158 -12.66 19.87 20.25
CA ILE A 158 -11.48 19.52 19.45
C ILE A 158 -11.17 18.03 19.58
N ASP A 159 -11.08 17.51 20.81
CA ASP A 159 -10.78 16.09 21.05
C ASP A 159 -11.86 15.17 20.46
N GLN A 160 -13.14 15.53 20.59
CA GLN A 160 -14.26 14.80 20.00
C GLN A 160 -14.20 14.81 18.47
N GLN A 161 -13.94 15.96 17.85
CA GLN A 161 -13.84 16.04 16.39
C GLN A 161 -12.65 15.23 15.85
N ILE A 162 -11.53 15.17 16.57
CA ILE A 162 -10.43 14.28 16.19
C ILE A 162 -10.85 12.82 16.32
N ALA A 163 -11.48 12.42 17.43
CA ALA A 163 -11.90 11.04 17.67
C ALA A 163 -12.96 10.55 16.67
N GLU A 164 -13.92 11.40 16.28
CA GLU A 164 -15.00 11.06 15.35
C GLU A 164 -14.51 10.97 13.91
N ASN A 165 -13.60 11.86 13.48
CA ASN A 165 -13.19 11.96 12.08
C ASN A 165 -11.87 11.23 11.78
N PHE A 166 -11.08 10.87 12.80
CA PHE A 166 -9.77 10.23 12.64
C PHE A 166 -9.72 8.85 13.31
N ASN A 167 -10.43 7.88 12.72
CA ASN A 167 -10.42 6.49 13.19
C ASN A 167 -9.23 5.70 12.62
N MET A 168 -8.03 6.02 13.12
CA MET A 168 -6.77 5.42 12.70
C MET A 168 -6.81 3.88 12.73
N ARG A 169 -7.33 3.29 13.81
CA ARG A 169 -7.43 1.84 13.99
C ARG A 169 -8.25 1.20 12.87
N GLN A 170 -9.41 1.75 12.54
CA GLN A 170 -10.26 1.20 11.48
C GLN A 170 -9.58 1.28 10.11
N TRP A 171 -8.93 2.40 9.79
CA TRP A 171 -8.24 2.57 8.52
C TRP A 171 -7.07 1.60 8.38
N VAL A 172 -6.23 1.49 9.41
CA VAL A 172 -5.09 0.55 9.43
C VAL A 172 -5.58 -0.90 9.37
N GLN A 173 -6.64 -1.26 10.12
CA GLN A 173 -7.22 -2.60 10.06
C GLN A 173 -7.77 -2.93 8.66
N THR A 174 -8.43 -1.97 8.02
CA THR A 174 -8.97 -2.13 6.66
C THR A 174 -7.85 -2.38 5.66
N ALA A 175 -6.83 -1.52 5.66
CA ALA A 175 -5.66 -1.67 4.79
C ALA A 175 -4.92 -3.00 5.06
N TRP A 176 -4.71 -3.34 6.34
CA TRP A 176 -4.08 -4.59 6.74
C TRP A 176 -4.81 -5.82 6.21
N THR A 177 -6.13 -5.82 6.31
CA THR A 177 -6.98 -6.93 5.84
C THR A 177 -6.96 -7.03 4.31
N GLN A 178 -7.05 -5.91 3.61
CA GLN A 178 -7.00 -5.86 2.13
C GLN A 178 -5.68 -6.41 1.57
N MET A 179 -4.56 -6.27 2.28
CA MET A 179 -3.27 -6.85 1.84
C MET A 179 -3.26 -8.39 1.80
N PHE A 180 -4.26 -9.08 2.37
CA PHE A 180 -4.40 -10.52 2.24
C PHE A 180 -5.21 -10.94 1.00
N ASP A 181 -5.91 -10.00 0.36
CA ASP A 181 -6.72 -10.30 -0.82
C ASP A 181 -5.84 -10.57 -2.05
N PRO A 182 -6.07 -11.67 -2.79
CA PRO A 182 -5.39 -11.92 -4.06
C PRO A 182 -5.67 -10.82 -5.08
N ILE A 183 -4.63 -10.21 -5.62
CA ILE A 183 -4.71 -9.18 -6.67
C ILE A 183 -4.44 -9.85 -8.02
N GLU A 184 -5.40 -9.78 -8.94
CA GLU A 184 -5.20 -10.26 -10.31
C GLU A 184 -4.23 -9.32 -11.05
N VAL A 185 -3.08 -9.84 -11.47
CA VAL A 185 -2.02 -9.07 -12.15
C VAL A 185 -1.83 -9.48 -13.61
N SER A 186 -2.43 -10.59 -14.04
CA SER A 186 -2.62 -10.91 -15.45
C SER A 186 -3.82 -11.84 -15.62
N PRO A 187 -4.91 -11.37 -16.25
CA PRO A 187 -6.04 -12.22 -16.61
C PRO A 187 -5.66 -13.31 -17.64
N GLU A 188 -4.77 -13.00 -18.58
CA GLU A 188 -4.31 -13.94 -19.62
C GLU A 188 -3.68 -15.20 -19.02
N TYR A 189 -2.73 -15.01 -18.09
CA TYR A 189 -2.06 -16.12 -17.40
C TYR A 189 -2.78 -16.56 -16.13
N ARG A 190 -3.89 -15.91 -15.77
CA ARG A 190 -4.58 -16.08 -14.49
C ARG A 190 -3.58 -15.96 -13.33
N ALA A 191 -2.79 -14.88 -13.34
CA ALA A 191 -1.74 -14.62 -12.37
C ALA A 191 -2.26 -13.79 -11.19
N TRP A 192 -2.00 -14.24 -9.97
CA TRP A 192 -2.48 -13.63 -8.74
C TRP A 192 -1.32 -13.26 -7.83
N LEU A 193 -1.17 -11.97 -7.55
CA LEU A 193 -0.24 -11.45 -6.56
C LEU A 193 -0.84 -11.59 -5.16
N MET A 194 -0.08 -12.23 -4.29
CA MET A 194 -0.35 -12.38 -2.86
C MET A 194 0.71 -11.59 -2.10
N ILE A 195 0.31 -10.59 -1.32
CA ILE A 195 1.26 -9.82 -0.49
C ILE A 195 1.58 -10.60 0.79
N GLN A 196 0.56 -10.88 1.62
CA GLN A 196 0.73 -11.55 2.92
C GLN A 196 1.68 -10.79 3.86
N PRO A 197 1.20 -9.72 4.51
CA PRO A 197 2.02 -8.95 5.42
C PRO A 197 2.23 -9.72 6.74
N GLN A 198 3.43 -9.56 7.31
CA GLN A 198 3.89 -10.23 8.53
C GLN A 198 4.15 -9.25 9.67
N GLY A 199 4.44 -7.98 9.36
CA GLY A 199 4.68 -6.97 10.36
C GLY A 199 4.44 -5.56 9.82
N MET A 200 4.20 -4.63 10.74
CA MET A 200 4.03 -3.22 10.43
C MET A 200 4.71 -2.36 11.49
N ALA A 201 5.24 -1.22 11.08
CA ALA A 201 5.65 -0.14 11.97
C ALA A 201 5.40 1.21 11.28
N ILE A 202 5.44 2.29 12.04
CA ILE A 202 5.28 3.64 11.50
C ILE A 202 6.38 4.55 12.03
N THR A 203 6.82 5.52 11.25
CA THR A 203 7.75 6.54 11.75
C THR A 203 7.00 7.57 12.61
N PRO A 204 7.67 8.29 13.52
CA PRO A 204 7.09 9.46 14.16
C PRO A 204 6.49 10.43 13.14
N LEU A 205 5.42 11.13 13.53
CA LEU A 205 4.81 12.17 12.71
C LEU A 205 5.75 13.37 12.66
N GLU A 206 5.96 13.93 11.48
CA GLU A 206 6.78 15.12 11.27
C GLU A 206 5.98 16.19 10.54
N ASN A 207 6.26 17.47 10.80
CA ASN A 207 5.72 18.57 10.00
C ASN A 207 6.75 18.99 8.95
N LYS A 208 6.40 18.83 7.66
CA LYS A 208 7.22 19.35 6.55
C LYS A 208 6.37 20.21 5.63
N ASN A 209 6.72 21.49 5.56
CA ASN A 209 6.10 22.47 4.65
C ASN A 209 4.56 22.54 4.75
N GLY A 210 4.00 22.44 5.97
CA GLY A 210 2.55 22.49 6.18
C GLY A 210 1.82 21.17 5.93
N ARG A 211 2.56 20.06 5.81
CA ARG A 211 2.03 18.69 5.73
C ARG A 211 2.52 17.88 6.90
N ILE A 212 1.62 17.08 7.47
CA ILE A 212 2.00 16.03 8.42
C ILE A 212 2.45 14.83 7.59
N GLU A 213 3.70 14.41 7.80
CA GLU A 213 4.33 13.31 7.09
C GLU A 213 4.69 12.19 8.07
N SER A 214 4.55 10.96 7.60
CA SER A 214 5.01 9.76 8.29
C SER A 214 5.18 8.65 7.27
N THR A 215 5.86 7.55 7.60
CA THR A 215 6.03 6.39 6.72
C THR A 215 5.59 5.12 7.42
N ILE A 216 4.64 4.41 6.81
CA ILE A 216 4.32 3.03 7.21
C ILE A 216 5.35 2.11 6.59
N THR A 217 5.92 1.24 7.39
CA THR A 217 6.78 0.14 6.94
C THR A 217 6.01 -1.15 7.07
N VAL A 218 5.95 -1.95 6.00
CA VAL A 218 5.30 -3.27 5.99
C VAL A 218 6.33 -4.33 5.64
N LYS A 219 6.47 -5.33 6.52
CA LYS A 219 7.26 -6.54 6.27
C LYS A 219 6.37 -7.58 5.64
N THR A 220 6.78 -8.17 4.52
CA THR A 220 5.94 -9.09 3.77
C THR A 220 6.75 -10.07 2.93
N GLN A 221 6.13 -11.15 2.50
CA GLN A 221 6.74 -12.17 1.65
C GLN A 221 5.83 -12.38 0.43
N PRO A 222 5.95 -11.51 -0.58
CA PRO A 222 5.03 -11.51 -1.69
C PRO A 222 5.30 -12.68 -2.62
N ARG A 223 4.24 -13.25 -3.18
CA ARG A 223 4.34 -14.28 -4.22
C ARG A 223 3.31 -14.09 -5.33
N ILE A 224 3.61 -14.61 -6.50
CA ILE A 224 2.67 -14.72 -7.62
C ILE A 224 2.32 -16.19 -7.81
N VAL A 225 1.03 -16.49 -7.86
CA VAL A 225 0.50 -17.83 -8.16
C VAL A 225 -0.16 -17.79 -9.53
N ILE A 226 0.21 -18.72 -10.41
CA ILE A 226 -0.37 -18.88 -11.74
C ILE A 226 -1.48 -19.94 -11.72
N GLY A 227 -2.61 -19.64 -12.36
CA GLY A 227 -3.72 -20.58 -12.52
C GLY A 227 -4.98 -20.15 -11.75
N ALA A 228 -5.60 -21.09 -11.04
CA ALA A 228 -6.84 -20.80 -10.32
C ALA A 228 -6.65 -19.70 -9.27
N LYS A 229 -7.68 -18.85 -9.09
CA LYS A 229 -7.66 -17.81 -8.05
C LYS A 229 -7.38 -18.44 -6.67
N PRO A 230 -6.31 -18.03 -5.98
CA PRO A 230 -6.03 -18.52 -4.64
C PRO A 230 -7.19 -18.20 -3.69
N VAL A 231 -7.47 -19.12 -2.78
CA VAL A 231 -8.40 -18.84 -1.68
C VAL A 231 -7.77 -17.75 -0.81
N THR A 232 -8.52 -16.67 -0.56
CA THR A 232 -8.08 -15.61 0.36
C THR A 232 -7.76 -16.22 1.73
N PRO A 233 -6.51 -16.14 2.22
CA PRO A 233 -6.18 -16.62 3.55
C PRO A 233 -6.91 -15.80 4.61
N LEU A 234 -7.22 -16.42 5.74
CA LEU A 234 -7.73 -15.66 6.89
C LEU A 234 -6.69 -14.60 7.27
N PRO A 235 -7.04 -13.31 7.33
CA PRO A 235 -6.11 -12.25 7.70
C PRO A 235 -5.50 -12.51 9.07
N ALA A 236 -4.17 -12.39 9.17
CA ALA A 236 -3.51 -12.40 10.47
C ALA A 236 -4.00 -11.20 11.31
N ALA A 237 -3.96 -11.35 12.64
CA ALA A 237 -4.28 -10.23 13.53
C ALA A 237 -3.36 -9.04 13.23
N LEU A 238 -3.93 -7.83 13.29
CA LEU A 238 -3.16 -6.60 13.14
C LEU A 238 -2.06 -6.54 14.21
N PRO A 239 -0.78 -6.41 13.85
CA PRO A 239 0.32 -6.29 14.81
C PRO A 239 0.11 -5.09 15.74
N ALA A 240 0.64 -5.16 16.96
CA ALA A 240 0.61 -4.03 17.86
C ALA A 240 1.36 -2.82 17.26
N PHE A 241 0.85 -1.61 17.52
CA PHE A 241 1.50 -0.38 17.11
C PHE A 241 2.92 -0.31 17.68
N GLN A 242 3.87 0.08 16.83
CA GLN A 242 5.25 0.34 17.21
C GLN A 242 5.86 1.37 16.27
N TYR A 243 6.78 2.17 16.82
CA TYR A 243 7.62 3.03 16.00
C TYR A 243 8.73 2.23 15.33
N GLY A 244 9.02 2.57 14.07
CA GLY A 244 10.10 1.98 13.29
C GLY A 244 10.98 3.05 12.65
N GLN A 245 11.99 2.61 11.93
CA GLN A 245 12.78 3.43 11.02
C GLN A 245 12.51 2.93 9.60
N PRO A 246 12.27 3.83 8.63
CA PRO A 246 12.09 3.41 7.25
C PRO A 246 13.44 3.01 6.67
N GLU A 247 13.44 2.08 5.72
CA GLU A 247 14.59 1.90 4.85
C GLU A 247 14.65 3.08 3.87
N GLU A 248 15.83 3.43 3.36
CA GLU A 248 15.93 4.52 2.38
C GLU A 248 15.26 4.13 1.06
N GLY A 249 14.52 5.08 0.46
CA GLY A 249 13.87 4.91 -0.86
C GLY A 249 12.40 4.51 -0.79
N GLY A 250 11.83 4.24 -1.96
CA GLY A 250 10.45 3.76 -2.12
C GLY A 250 10.28 2.31 -1.68
N PHE A 251 9.40 1.56 -2.36
CA PHE A 251 9.28 0.13 -2.14
C PHE A 251 10.23 -0.65 -3.03
N GLN A 252 10.81 -1.72 -2.48
CA GLN A 252 11.47 -2.76 -3.23
C GLN A 252 10.93 -4.11 -2.75
N MET A 253 10.33 -4.85 -3.67
CA MET A 253 9.81 -6.19 -3.40
C MET A 253 10.55 -7.23 -4.22
N LEU A 254 10.97 -8.29 -3.56
CA LEU A 254 11.39 -9.53 -4.20
C LEU A 254 10.21 -10.50 -4.13
N VAL A 255 9.60 -10.75 -5.27
CA VAL A 255 8.38 -11.54 -5.43
C VAL A 255 8.74 -12.89 -6.03
N ALA A 256 8.36 -13.97 -5.37
CA ALA A 256 8.51 -15.32 -5.91
C ALA A 256 7.28 -15.68 -6.76
N ALA A 257 7.45 -15.92 -8.05
CA ALA A 257 6.42 -16.49 -8.91
C ALA A 257 6.58 -18.00 -8.99
N GLU A 258 5.48 -18.73 -8.77
CA GLU A 258 5.44 -20.19 -8.92
C GLU A 258 4.55 -20.54 -10.12
N ILE A 259 5.14 -21.22 -11.11
CA ILE A 259 4.46 -21.70 -12.30
C ILE A 259 4.35 -23.23 -12.16
N PRO A 260 3.19 -23.78 -11.77
CA PRO A 260 3.01 -25.23 -11.68
C PRO A 260 3.34 -25.91 -13.01
N TYR A 261 3.95 -27.10 -12.96
CA TYR A 261 4.27 -27.83 -14.19
C TYR A 261 3.02 -28.11 -15.05
N GLU A 262 1.88 -28.38 -14.43
CA GLU A 262 0.61 -28.57 -15.14
C GLU A 262 0.20 -27.34 -15.97
N GLU A 263 0.37 -26.13 -15.41
CA GLU A 263 0.08 -24.89 -16.12
C GLU A 263 1.11 -24.63 -17.23
N ALA A 264 2.41 -24.81 -16.94
CA ALA A 264 3.46 -24.69 -17.95
C ALA A 264 3.26 -25.69 -19.12
N GLU A 265 2.87 -26.92 -18.83
CA GLU A 265 2.53 -27.95 -19.82
C GLU A 265 1.30 -27.57 -20.63
N SER A 266 0.25 -27.06 -19.99
CA SER A 266 -0.97 -26.64 -20.68
C SER A 266 -0.67 -25.58 -21.74
N ILE A 267 0.12 -24.56 -21.37
CA ILE A 267 0.55 -23.50 -22.29
C ILE A 267 1.47 -24.09 -23.37
N ALA A 268 2.42 -24.96 -23.01
CA ALA A 268 3.31 -25.65 -23.96
C ALA A 268 2.54 -26.42 -25.03
N LYS A 269 1.58 -27.23 -24.60
CA LYS A 269 0.79 -28.12 -25.45
C LYS A 269 -0.03 -27.34 -26.45
N ALA A 270 -0.57 -26.18 -26.05
CA ALA A 270 -1.38 -25.33 -26.91
C ALA A 270 -0.64 -24.89 -28.20
N SER A 271 0.70 -24.82 -28.17
CA SER A 271 1.51 -24.39 -29.32
C SER A 271 2.14 -25.53 -30.11
N VAL A 272 2.30 -26.73 -29.54
CA VAL A 272 3.07 -27.81 -30.19
C VAL A 272 2.32 -29.12 -30.40
N VAL A 273 1.28 -29.43 -29.62
CA VAL A 273 0.56 -30.70 -29.76
C VAL A 273 -0.34 -30.67 -30.99
N GLY A 274 -0.29 -31.73 -31.80
CA GLY A 274 -0.98 -31.83 -33.09
C GLY A 274 -0.17 -31.25 -34.26
N GLU A 275 0.89 -30.49 -33.98
CA GLU A 275 1.73 -29.91 -35.02
C GLU A 275 2.56 -30.98 -35.75
N ARG A 276 2.67 -30.80 -37.07
CA ARG A 276 3.40 -31.69 -37.97
C ARG A 276 4.73 -31.05 -38.39
N TYR A 277 5.81 -31.79 -38.23
CA TYR A 277 7.15 -31.37 -38.65
C TYR A 277 7.67 -32.28 -39.76
N ASP A 278 7.84 -31.72 -40.95
CA ASP A 278 8.34 -32.44 -42.13
C ASP A 278 9.87 -32.35 -42.27
N TYR A 279 10.47 -33.44 -42.77
CA TYR A 279 11.88 -33.51 -43.15
C TYR A 279 12.03 -34.40 -44.40
N GLY A 280 12.07 -33.76 -45.56
CA GLY A 280 12.06 -34.46 -46.86
C GLY A 280 10.78 -35.27 -47.03
N LYS A 281 10.89 -36.61 -47.10
CA LYS A 281 9.72 -37.51 -47.20
C LYS A 281 9.24 -38.05 -45.84
N ARG A 282 9.93 -37.70 -44.76
CA ARG A 282 9.60 -38.13 -43.39
C ARG A 282 8.88 -37.00 -42.67
N TYR A 283 8.08 -37.36 -41.68
CA TYR A 283 7.40 -36.40 -40.82
C TYR A 283 7.24 -36.98 -39.42
N ILE A 284 7.08 -36.10 -38.44
CA ILE A 284 6.56 -36.45 -37.11
C ILE A 284 5.36 -35.56 -36.78
N VAL A 285 4.50 -36.07 -35.92
CA VAL A 285 3.45 -35.31 -35.24
C VAL A 285 3.70 -35.39 -33.75
N VAL A 286 3.52 -34.28 -33.04
CA VAL A 286 3.61 -34.25 -31.58
C VAL A 286 2.26 -34.68 -30.99
N ASP A 287 2.22 -35.82 -30.34
CA ASP A 287 1.00 -36.36 -29.72
C ASP A 287 0.81 -35.83 -28.30
N ASP A 288 1.90 -35.58 -27.57
CA ASP A 288 1.88 -35.12 -26.17
C ASP A 288 3.23 -34.51 -25.76
N LEU A 289 3.22 -33.73 -24.68
CA LEU A 289 4.39 -33.09 -24.08
C LEU A 289 4.31 -33.11 -22.55
N GLU A 290 5.37 -33.53 -21.85
CA GLU A 290 5.43 -33.53 -20.39
C GLU A 290 6.69 -32.77 -19.94
N LEU A 291 6.57 -31.98 -18.87
CA LEU A 291 7.63 -31.16 -18.28
C LEU A 291 7.89 -31.58 -16.84
N TYR A 292 9.15 -31.79 -16.48
CA TYR A 292 9.57 -32.06 -15.10
C TYR A 292 11.03 -31.70 -14.88
N GLY A 293 11.49 -31.70 -13.63
CA GLY A 293 12.85 -31.35 -13.26
C GLY A 293 13.81 -32.54 -13.17
N GLN A 294 15.09 -32.29 -13.45
CA GLN A 294 16.21 -33.19 -13.18
C GLN A 294 17.40 -32.35 -12.69
N GLY A 295 17.50 -32.15 -11.37
CA GLY A 295 18.30 -31.07 -10.77
C GLY A 295 17.72 -29.73 -11.22
N ASN A 296 18.59 -28.79 -11.62
CA ASN A 296 18.15 -27.56 -12.29
C ASN A 296 17.95 -27.70 -13.82
N LYS A 297 17.76 -28.91 -14.37
CA LYS A 297 17.47 -29.12 -15.80
C LYS A 297 16.01 -29.40 -16.04
N LEU A 298 15.40 -28.66 -16.95
CA LEU A 298 14.04 -28.91 -17.41
C LEU A 298 14.08 -30.06 -18.41
N VAL A 299 13.39 -31.15 -18.09
CA VAL A 299 13.18 -32.26 -19.01
C VAL A 299 11.93 -31.99 -19.83
N VAL A 300 12.07 -31.97 -21.15
CA VAL A 300 10.98 -31.90 -22.11
C VAL A 300 10.82 -33.27 -22.75
N ASN A 301 9.75 -33.97 -22.38
CA ASN A 301 9.40 -35.28 -22.92
C ASN A 301 8.32 -35.09 -24.00
N THR A 302 8.65 -35.37 -25.27
CA THR A 302 7.67 -35.33 -26.36
C THR A 302 7.30 -36.73 -26.82
N LYS A 303 6.01 -37.02 -26.90
CA LYS A 303 5.48 -38.23 -27.52
C LYS A 303 5.23 -37.94 -28.99
N LEU A 304 5.80 -38.75 -29.87
CA LEU A 304 5.79 -38.51 -31.31
C LEU A 304 5.18 -39.69 -32.07
N SER A 305 4.48 -39.37 -33.15
CA SER A 305 3.97 -40.33 -34.13
C SER A 305 4.39 -40.00 -35.57
N GLY A 306 4.21 -40.95 -36.49
CA GLY A 306 4.47 -40.79 -37.93
C GLY A 306 5.67 -41.61 -38.41
N SER A 307 6.67 -40.95 -39.01
CA SER A 307 7.92 -41.62 -39.46
C SER A 307 8.83 -42.04 -38.30
N PHE A 308 8.52 -41.58 -37.08
CA PHE A 308 9.09 -42.02 -35.83
C PHE A 308 7.94 -42.15 -34.83
N ASN A 309 7.86 -43.29 -34.14
CA ASN A 309 6.87 -43.53 -33.10
C ASN A 309 7.58 -43.79 -31.77
N GLY A 310 7.36 -42.94 -30.77
CA GLY A 310 7.96 -43.08 -29.44
C GLY A 310 8.19 -41.77 -28.72
N SER A 311 8.80 -41.86 -27.53
CA SER A 311 9.15 -40.70 -26.70
C SER A 311 10.56 -40.19 -26.99
N LEU A 312 10.69 -38.87 -26.99
CA LEU A 312 11.96 -38.17 -27.16
C LEU A 312 12.19 -37.23 -25.99
N TYR A 313 13.32 -37.40 -25.31
CA TYR A 313 13.66 -36.63 -24.13
C TYR A 313 14.74 -35.61 -24.48
N LEU A 314 14.45 -34.35 -24.17
CA LEU A 314 15.37 -33.25 -24.23
C LEU A 314 15.56 -32.66 -22.84
N THR A 315 16.72 -32.08 -22.59
CA THR A 315 17.02 -31.37 -21.35
C THR A 315 17.60 -30.01 -21.68
N GLY A 316 17.12 -28.98 -21.00
CA GLY A 316 17.67 -27.62 -21.04
C GLY A 316 17.74 -27.02 -19.65
N GLU A 317 18.34 -25.85 -19.51
CA GLU A 317 18.49 -25.15 -18.24
C GLU A 317 17.69 -23.84 -18.32
N PRO A 318 16.74 -23.59 -17.41
CA PRO A 318 16.09 -22.29 -17.34
C PRO A 318 17.15 -21.24 -17.01
N SER A 319 17.11 -20.12 -17.70
CA SER A 319 18.07 -19.05 -17.47
C SER A 319 17.46 -17.70 -17.78
N PHE A 320 17.76 -16.72 -16.95
CA PHE A 320 17.36 -15.36 -17.20
C PHE A 320 18.06 -14.79 -18.46
N ASN A 321 17.27 -14.10 -19.29
CA ASN A 321 17.75 -13.30 -20.40
C ASN A 321 17.53 -11.82 -20.10
N GLU A 322 18.58 -11.17 -19.58
CA GLU A 322 18.59 -9.74 -19.24
C GLU A 322 18.14 -8.82 -20.39
N ARG A 323 18.43 -9.16 -21.64
CA ARG A 323 18.11 -8.30 -22.80
C ARG A 323 16.64 -8.32 -23.16
N ARG A 324 15.99 -9.48 -23.00
CA ARG A 324 14.57 -9.66 -23.30
C ARG A 324 13.68 -9.50 -22.07
N ASN A 325 14.27 -9.52 -20.86
CA ASN A 325 13.56 -9.65 -19.59
C ASN A 325 12.64 -10.88 -19.58
N ALA A 326 13.16 -12.03 -20.02
CA ALA A 326 12.43 -13.29 -20.17
C ALA A 326 13.23 -14.45 -19.55
N ILE A 327 12.58 -15.57 -19.25
CA ILE A 327 13.30 -16.82 -18.94
C ILE A 327 13.41 -17.63 -20.23
N ASP A 328 14.62 -18.01 -20.63
CA ASP A 328 14.86 -18.88 -21.78
C ASP A 328 15.26 -20.28 -21.29
N VAL A 329 14.95 -21.32 -22.05
CA VAL A 329 15.46 -22.68 -21.84
C VAL A 329 16.73 -22.85 -22.67
N LYS A 330 17.88 -22.52 -22.07
CA LYS A 330 19.18 -22.63 -22.75
C LYS A 330 19.63 -24.08 -22.87
N ASN A 331 20.49 -24.31 -23.86
CA ASN A 331 21.18 -25.58 -24.04
C ASN A 331 20.25 -26.79 -24.24
N LEU A 332 19.05 -26.60 -24.81
CA LEU A 332 18.14 -27.71 -25.09
C LEU A 332 18.81 -28.75 -25.99
N LYS A 333 19.05 -29.94 -25.43
CA LYS A 333 19.78 -31.03 -26.07
C LYS A 333 19.05 -32.34 -25.82
N TYR A 334 19.12 -33.25 -26.79
CA TYR A 334 18.70 -34.62 -26.57
C TYR A 334 19.49 -35.25 -25.42
N THR A 335 18.81 -35.99 -24.55
CA THR A 335 19.48 -36.82 -23.55
C THR A 335 20.42 -37.83 -24.21
N ILE A 336 21.41 -38.33 -23.46
CA ILE A 336 22.38 -39.32 -23.98
C ILE A 336 21.65 -40.54 -24.56
N ASP A 337 20.64 -41.04 -23.84
CA ASP A 337 19.83 -42.18 -24.26
C ASP A 337 19.04 -41.90 -25.54
N SER A 338 18.31 -40.77 -25.59
CA SER A 338 17.58 -40.36 -26.79
C SER A 338 18.53 -40.16 -27.98
N ARG A 339 19.69 -39.56 -27.77
CA ARG A 339 20.70 -39.35 -28.81
C ARG A 339 21.23 -40.67 -29.36
N ASN A 340 21.61 -41.61 -28.48
CA ASN A 340 22.12 -42.93 -28.86
C ASN A 340 21.07 -43.75 -29.62
N PHE A 341 19.81 -43.65 -29.19
CA PHE A 341 18.69 -44.28 -29.89
C PHE A 341 18.48 -43.68 -31.28
N LEU A 342 18.38 -42.35 -31.37
CA LEU A 342 18.18 -41.65 -32.65
C LEU A 342 19.31 -41.92 -33.64
N LEU A 343 20.58 -41.97 -33.20
CA LEU A 343 21.70 -42.32 -34.09
C LEU A 343 21.52 -43.69 -34.77
N LYS A 344 20.84 -44.63 -34.11
CA LYS A 344 20.59 -45.99 -34.62
C LYS A 344 19.30 -46.10 -35.45
N THR A 345 18.25 -45.35 -35.09
CA THR A 345 16.90 -45.57 -35.63
C THR A 345 16.38 -44.42 -36.50
N ALA A 346 16.69 -43.17 -36.12
CA ALA A 346 16.07 -41.98 -36.70
C ALA A 346 17.04 -40.78 -36.73
N GLY A 347 18.27 -40.98 -37.24
CA GLY A 347 19.33 -39.96 -37.20
C GLY A 347 19.00 -38.67 -37.99
N TRP A 348 17.99 -38.72 -38.85
CA TRP A 348 17.45 -37.55 -39.54
C TRP A 348 16.80 -36.54 -38.57
N LEU A 349 16.23 -37.01 -37.46
CA LEU A 349 15.58 -36.14 -36.47
C LEU A 349 16.61 -35.29 -35.71
N LEU A 350 17.85 -35.76 -35.59
CA LEU A 350 18.96 -34.97 -35.05
C LEU A 350 19.32 -33.77 -35.95
N ARG A 351 18.93 -33.81 -37.23
CA ARG A 351 19.20 -32.79 -38.24
C ARG A 351 17.96 -31.98 -38.62
N SER A 352 16.78 -32.33 -38.10
CA SER A 352 15.55 -31.59 -38.37
C SER A 352 15.50 -30.30 -37.55
N GLN A 353 14.59 -29.39 -37.91
CA GLN A 353 14.36 -28.16 -37.15
C GLN A 353 13.54 -28.38 -35.88
N PHE A 354 13.02 -29.60 -35.65
CA PHE A 354 12.12 -29.92 -34.54
C PHE A 354 12.65 -29.44 -33.19
N LYS A 355 13.92 -29.73 -32.89
CA LYS A 355 14.57 -29.30 -31.63
C LYS A 355 14.60 -27.78 -31.48
N ASN A 356 14.89 -27.06 -32.57
CA ASN A 356 14.97 -25.60 -32.54
C ASN A 356 13.57 -24.99 -32.37
N THR A 357 12.58 -25.49 -33.11
CA THR A 357 11.18 -25.04 -32.96
C THR A 357 10.64 -25.36 -31.58
N LEU A 358 10.96 -26.52 -31.02
CA LEU A 358 10.57 -26.86 -29.65
C LEU A 358 11.21 -25.90 -28.63
N GLN A 359 12.49 -25.56 -28.81
CA GLN A 359 13.16 -24.56 -27.96
C GLN A 359 12.50 -23.18 -28.06
N GLU A 360 12.23 -22.70 -29.29
CA GLU A 360 11.54 -21.42 -29.51
C GLU A 360 10.17 -21.37 -28.83
N ASN A 361 9.42 -22.47 -28.88
CA ASN A 361 8.14 -22.58 -28.17
C ASN A 361 8.34 -22.55 -26.65
N MET A 362 9.33 -23.25 -26.10
CA MET A 362 9.61 -23.21 -24.66
C MET A 362 10.04 -21.81 -24.18
N ASP A 363 10.82 -21.09 -25.00
CA ASP A 363 11.23 -19.72 -24.72
C ASP A 363 10.02 -18.77 -24.72
N PHE A 364 9.00 -19.01 -25.56
CA PHE A 364 7.76 -18.23 -25.59
C PHE A 364 6.87 -18.44 -24.34
N LEU A 365 6.78 -19.67 -23.81
CA LEU A 365 6.01 -19.95 -22.57
C LEU A 365 6.50 -19.14 -21.37
N LEU A 366 7.79 -18.85 -21.39
CA LEU A 366 8.52 -18.20 -20.33
C LEU A 366 8.80 -16.71 -20.65
N ASP A 367 8.38 -16.27 -21.83
CA ASP A 367 8.19 -14.87 -22.23
C ASP A 367 6.81 -14.44 -21.71
N ALA A 368 6.62 -14.49 -20.38
CA ALA A 368 5.43 -13.94 -19.76
C ALA A 368 5.29 -12.48 -20.22
N ASN A 369 4.09 -12.04 -20.58
CA ASN A 369 3.82 -10.65 -20.99
C ASN A 369 4.04 -9.69 -19.80
N LEU A 370 5.30 -9.50 -19.40
CA LEU A 370 5.70 -8.71 -18.23
C LEU A 370 5.30 -7.25 -18.40
N LYS A 371 5.17 -6.81 -19.65
CA LYS A 371 4.64 -5.50 -19.98
C LYS A 371 3.18 -5.38 -19.55
N GLU A 372 2.34 -6.34 -19.87
CA GLU A 372 0.95 -6.35 -19.40
C GLU A 372 0.88 -6.44 -17.87
N ILE A 373 1.69 -7.32 -17.26
CA ILE A 373 1.73 -7.42 -15.79
C ILE A 373 2.15 -6.08 -15.16
N HIS A 374 3.17 -5.42 -15.71
CA HIS A 374 3.59 -4.08 -15.29
C HIS A 374 2.45 -3.06 -15.44
N GLU A 375 1.77 -3.03 -16.58
CA GLU A 375 0.65 -2.12 -16.85
C GLU A 375 -0.53 -2.38 -15.90
N GLN A 376 -0.86 -3.65 -15.62
CA GLN A 376 -1.91 -4.04 -14.66
C GLN A 376 -1.55 -3.61 -13.24
N ILE A 377 -0.33 -3.87 -12.78
CA ILE A 377 0.13 -3.43 -11.45
C ILE A 377 0.13 -1.90 -11.38
N GLN A 378 0.62 -1.20 -12.40
CA GLN A 378 0.61 0.25 -12.45
C GLN A 378 -0.81 0.82 -12.45
N GLN A 379 -1.76 0.16 -13.12
CA GLN A 379 -3.18 0.53 -13.09
C GLN A 379 -3.74 0.41 -11.67
N GLN A 380 -3.46 -0.69 -10.97
CA GLN A 380 -3.85 -0.86 -9.56
C GLN A 380 -3.26 0.25 -8.67
N LEU A 381 -1.99 0.63 -8.90
CA LEU A 381 -1.31 1.68 -8.13
C LEU A 381 -1.77 3.10 -8.48
N THR A 382 -2.58 3.32 -9.51
CA THR A 382 -2.92 4.69 -9.94
C THR A 382 -3.83 5.40 -8.95
N ASN A 383 -4.81 4.69 -8.35
CA ASN A 383 -5.76 5.27 -7.39
C ASN A 383 -6.46 4.18 -6.56
N TYR A 384 -5.68 3.40 -5.83
CA TYR A 384 -6.20 2.31 -5.01
C TYR A 384 -6.95 2.86 -3.79
N LYS A 385 -8.26 2.63 -3.71
CA LYS A 385 -9.09 3.09 -2.59
C LYS A 385 -8.91 2.15 -1.39
N ILE A 386 -8.30 2.64 -0.32
CA ILE A 386 -8.16 1.90 0.94
C ILE A 386 -9.45 2.03 1.75
N ALA A 387 -9.88 3.27 1.97
CA ALA A 387 -11.08 3.64 2.71
C ALA A 387 -11.72 4.87 2.07
N ASP A 388 -12.83 5.35 2.61
CA ASP A 388 -13.42 6.62 2.17
C ASP A 388 -12.41 7.75 2.33
N ASN A 389 -12.14 8.45 1.21
CA ASN A 389 -11.16 9.54 1.10
C ASN A 389 -9.69 9.19 1.39
N ILE A 390 -9.36 7.90 1.50
CA ILE A 390 -8.00 7.41 1.68
C ILE A 390 -7.60 6.62 0.44
N PHE A 391 -6.68 7.18 -0.34
CA PHE A 391 -6.22 6.59 -1.58
C PHE A 391 -4.71 6.36 -1.52
N LEU A 392 -4.30 5.18 -1.97
CA LEU A 392 -2.92 4.90 -2.30
C LEU A 392 -2.71 5.20 -3.78
N THR A 393 -1.65 5.95 -4.06
CA THR A 393 -1.17 6.20 -5.41
C THR A 393 0.30 5.79 -5.49
N GLY A 394 0.76 5.37 -6.66
CA GLY A 394 2.12 4.91 -6.83
C GLY A 394 2.56 4.78 -8.26
N LYS A 395 3.87 4.60 -8.42
CA LYS A 395 4.55 4.42 -9.68
C LYS A 395 5.48 3.22 -9.60
N LEU A 396 5.28 2.25 -10.48
CA LEU A 396 6.15 1.10 -10.64
C LEU A 396 7.28 1.47 -11.62
N SER A 397 8.47 1.67 -11.08
CA SER A 397 9.66 2.12 -11.82
C SER A 397 10.43 0.95 -12.43
N GLU A 398 10.50 -0.19 -11.76
CA GLU A 398 11.18 -1.39 -12.24
C GLU A 398 10.30 -2.63 -12.04
N PHE A 399 10.27 -3.50 -13.06
CA PHE A 399 9.73 -4.85 -13.03
C PHE A 399 10.71 -5.74 -13.80
N ASN A 400 11.57 -6.46 -13.08
CA ASN A 400 12.65 -7.24 -13.67
C ASN A 400 12.62 -8.67 -13.14
N LEU A 401 12.86 -9.65 -14.01
CA LEU A 401 13.18 -10.99 -13.54
C LEU A 401 14.62 -10.99 -12.98
N ALA A 402 14.88 -11.83 -11.99
CA ALA A 402 16.19 -11.92 -11.34
C ALA A 402 16.82 -13.30 -11.51
N ASP A 403 16.09 -14.36 -11.16
CA ASP A 403 16.56 -15.75 -11.27
C ASP A 403 15.39 -16.68 -11.61
N ALA A 404 15.71 -17.87 -12.11
CA ALA A 404 14.74 -18.95 -12.32
C ALA A 404 15.35 -20.30 -12.01
N TYR A 405 14.61 -21.15 -11.31
CA TYR A 405 15.05 -22.48 -10.93
C TYR A 405 13.87 -23.46 -10.83
N LEU A 406 14.19 -24.75 -10.84
CA LEU A 406 13.18 -25.80 -10.80
C LEU A 406 12.94 -26.29 -9.36
N ALA A 407 11.68 -26.49 -9.00
CA ALA A 407 11.23 -27.09 -7.75
C ALA A 407 10.29 -28.27 -8.05
N PRO A 408 10.03 -29.19 -7.09
CA PRO A 408 9.28 -30.43 -7.34
C PRO A 408 7.97 -30.28 -8.12
N GLU A 409 7.21 -29.22 -7.86
CA GLU A 409 5.88 -29.05 -8.44
C GLU A 409 5.79 -27.86 -9.42
N ALA A 410 6.85 -27.05 -9.53
CA ALA A 410 6.80 -25.78 -10.24
C ALA A 410 8.15 -25.29 -10.76
N ILE A 411 8.08 -24.45 -11.79
CA ILE A 411 9.15 -23.54 -12.17
C ILE A 411 9.03 -22.30 -11.28
N ARG A 412 10.08 -21.96 -10.54
CA ARG A 412 10.15 -20.77 -9.70
C ARG A 412 10.91 -19.67 -10.40
N VAL A 413 10.34 -18.46 -10.37
CA VAL A 413 10.93 -17.26 -10.95
C VAL A 413 10.96 -16.17 -9.90
N GLU A 414 12.12 -15.55 -9.70
CA GLU A 414 12.29 -14.40 -8.82
C GLU A 414 12.07 -13.12 -9.61
N VAL A 415 11.21 -12.23 -9.11
CA VAL A 415 10.85 -10.95 -9.73
C VAL A 415 11.17 -9.81 -8.77
N VAL A 416 11.92 -8.83 -9.23
CA VAL A 416 12.21 -7.60 -8.50
C VAL A 416 11.27 -6.51 -8.97
N LEU A 417 10.49 -5.97 -8.04
CA LEU A 417 9.65 -4.79 -8.24
C LEU A 417 10.25 -3.62 -7.47
N LYS A 418 10.39 -2.46 -8.12
CA LYS A 418 10.73 -1.21 -7.43
C LYS A 418 9.82 -0.08 -7.85
N GLY A 419 9.53 0.81 -6.92
CA GLY A 419 8.71 1.97 -7.21
C GLY A 419 8.48 2.81 -5.98
N ASP A 420 7.55 3.76 -6.14
CA ASP A 420 7.14 4.66 -5.07
C ASP A 420 5.64 4.50 -4.87
N VAL A 421 5.21 4.56 -3.62
CA VAL A 421 3.79 4.62 -3.24
C VAL A 421 3.61 5.73 -2.22
N VAL A 422 2.41 6.28 -2.15
CA VAL A 422 2.04 7.30 -1.16
C VAL A 422 0.56 7.17 -0.85
N VAL A 423 0.22 7.33 0.42
CA VAL A 423 -1.16 7.48 0.88
C VAL A 423 -1.41 8.95 1.15
N ASP A 424 -2.30 9.55 0.35
CA ASP A 424 -2.71 10.94 0.55
C ASP A 424 -4.08 11.00 1.22
N LEU A 425 -4.16 11.75 2.32
CA LEU A 425 -5.41 12.10 2.96
C LEU A 425 -5.84 13.50 2.51
N LYS A 426 -6.59 13.58 1.40
CA LYS A 426 -6.90 14.86 0.73
C LYS A 426 -8.08 15.60 1.34
N GLU A 427 -9.12 14.89 1.77
CA GLU A 427 -10.31 15.51 2.38
C GLU A 427 -10.89 14.62 3.49
N LEU A 428 -11.17 15.21 4.66
CA LEU A 428 -11.95 14.54 5.70
C LEU A 428 -13.44 14.80 5.44
N LYS A 429 -14.27 13.76 5.54
CA LYS A 429 -15.72 13.95 5.55
C LYS A 429 -16.07 14.78 6.78
N VAL A 430 -16.90 15.79 6.56
CA VAL A 430 -17.52 16.56 7.63
C VAL A 430 -19.00 16.46 7.32
N GLU A 431 -19.70 15.55 7.98
CA GLU A 431 -21.15 15.40 7.81
C GLU A 431 -21.88 16.63 8.35
#